data_AF-A0A537JSA9-F1
#
_entry.id   AF-A0A537JSA9-F1
#
_cell.length_a   1.000
_cell.length_b   1.000
_cell.length_c   1.000
_cell.angle_alpha   90.00
_cell.angle_beta   90.00
_cell.angle_gamma   90.00
#
_symmetry.space_group_name_H-M   'P 1'
#
loop_
_entity.id
_entity.type
_entity.pdbx_description
1 polymer ?
#
loop_
_entity_poly.entity_id
_entity_poly.type
_entity_poly.pdbx_seq_one_letter_code
_entity_poly.pdbx_strand_id
1 'polypeptide(L)'
;MNKACPLAIFLSFLFIIAQGTPGDTVIVKKKYFTKKLTGAVTLDGIPNEEAWNAVEWGGDFIQWSPNEGKPPSQQTNFKIIYDDKFLYIAYRCHDLAADSIVKRMGRRDEFPGDWIEI
;
A
#
# COMPACT_ATOMS: atom_id res chain seq x y z
N MET A 1 -12.22 57.90 -42.88
CA MET A 1 -10.94 57.62 -42.18
C MET A 1 -11.30 56.86 -40.91
N ASN A 2 -11.39 55.54 -41.02
CA ASN A 2 -12.03 54.69 -40.02
C ASN A 2 -10.95 54.23 -39.04
N LYS A 3 -10.94 54.81 -37.84
CA LYS A 3 -9.97 54.45 -36.80
C LYS A 3 -10.38 53.10 -36.21
N ALA A 4 -9.70 52.04 -36.61
CA ALA A 4 -9.88 50.71 -36.07
C ALA A 4 -9.57 50.70 -34.56
N CYS A 5 -10.49 50.13 -33.78
CA CYS A 5 -10.43 50.03 -32.33
C CYS A 5 -9.43 48.92 -31.93
N PRO A 6 -8.32 49.21 -31.21
CA PRO A 6 -7.32 48.20 -30.88
C PRO A 6 -7.74 47.32 -29.69
N LEU A 7 -8.89 47.60 -29.07
CA LEU A 7 -9.32 46.94 -27.84
C LEU A 7 -9.86 45.51 -28.07
N ALA A 8 -10.23 45.16 -29.31
CA ALA A 8 -10.75 43.83 -29.64
C ALA A 8 -9.65 42.76 -29.81
N ILE A 9 -8.40 43.16 -30.03
CA ILE A 9 -7.27 42.23 -30.27
C ILE A 9 -6.65 41.74 -28.96
N PHE A 10 -6.81 42.49 -27.86
CA PHE A 10 -6.26 42.09 -26.56
C PHE A 10 -7.14 41.07 -25.82
N LEU A 11 -8.45 41.02 -26.13
CA LEU A 11 -9.39 40.08 -25.50
C LEU A 11 -9.35 38.69 -26.15
N SER A 12 -8.87 38.55 -27.38
CA SER A 12 -8.76 37.27 -28.09
C SER A 12 -7.48 36.49 -27.74
N PHE A 13 -6.47 37.14 -27.14
CA PHE A 13 -5.21 36.50 -26.78
C PHE A 13 -5.26 35.76 -25.42
N LEU A 14 -6.29 36.00 -24.61
CA LEU A 14 -6.45 35.41 -23.27
C LEU A 14 -7.16 34.05 -23.26
N PHE A 15 -7.67 33.58 -24.40
CA PHE A 15 -8.54 32.38 -24.45
C PHE A 15 -7.82 31.08 -24.84
N ILE A 16 -6.50 31.09 -25.10
CA ILE A 16 -5.83 29.95 -25.76
C ILE A 16 -5.10 28.98 -24.81
N ILE A 17 -4.90 29.25 -23.51
CA ILE A 17 -4.04 28.38 -22.66
C ILE A 17 -4.77 27.71 -21.48
N ALA A 18 -5.99 27.23 -21.70
CA ALA A 18 -6.65 26.32 -20.75
C ALA A 18 -7.05 25.01 -21.42
N GLN A 19 -6.12 24.37 -22.14
CA GLN A 19 -6.24 22.93 -22.38
C GLN A 19 -5.64 22.23 -21.17
N GLY A 20 -6.47 21.97 -20.16
CA GLY A 20 -6.13 20.99 -19.14
C GLY A 20 -5.94 19.66 -19.86
N THR A 21 -4.72 19.11 -19.84
CA THR A 21 -4.50 17.75 -20.30
C THR A 21 -5.31 16.82 -19.40
N PRO A 22 -6.28 16.05 -19.92
CA PRO A 22 -6.82 14.93 -19.19
C PRO A 22 -5.72 13.87 -19.19
N GLY A 23 -4.75 14.03 -18.30
CA GLY A 23 -3.78 12.99 -18.00
C GLY A 23 -4.51 11.94 -17.18
N ASP A 24 -5.13 10.97 -17.86
CA ASP A 24 -5.51 9.71 -17.22
C ASP A 24 -4.23 9.14 -16.62
N THR A 25 -4.04 9.40 -15.33
CA THR A 25 -2.89 8.88 -14.61
C THR A 25 -3.21 7.42 -14.39
N VAL A 26 -2.65 6.55 -15.23
CA VAL A 26 -2.84 5.10 -15.10
C VAL A 26 -2.26 4.68 -13.74
N ILE A 27 -3.14 4.51 -12.74
CA ILE A 27 -2.75 4.07 -11.41
C ILE A 27 -2.29 2.62 -11.52
N VAL A 28 -0.97 2.41 -11.51
CA VAL A 28 -0.39 1.06 -11.52
C VAL A 28 -0.62 0.42 -10.16
N LYS A 29 -1.65 -0.42 -10.06
CA LYS A 29 -1.93 -1.20 -8.86
C LYS A 29 -0.86 -2.28 -8.66
N LYS A 30 -0.31 -2.36 -7.45
CA LYS A 30 0.62 -3.43 -7.06
C LYS A 30 -0.10 -4.78 -7.14
N LYS A 31 0.57 -5.77 -7.74
CA LYS A 31 0.06 -7.14 -7.88
C LYS A 31 1.04 -8.10 -7.23
N TYR A 32 0.51 -9.13 -6.60
CA TYR A 32 1.29 -10.20 -5.99
C TYR A 32 0.79 -11.54 -6.52
N PHE A 33 1.70 -12.48 -6.69
CA PHE A 33 1.40 -13.83 -7.12
C PHE A 33 1.66 -14.78 -5.95
N THR A 34 0.77 -15.75 -5.79
CA THR A 34 0.82 -16.74 -4.71
C THR A 34 0.70 -18.15 -5.30
N LYS A 35 0.94 -19.16 -4.48
CA LYS A 35 0.85 -20.58 -4.87
C LYS A 35 -0.07 -21.34 -3.90
N LYS A 36 -0.63 -22.43 -4.43
CA LYS A 36 -1.38 -23.39 -3.63
C LYS A 36 -0.46 -24.06 -2.61
N LEU A 37 -0.96 -24.24 -1.40
CA LEU A 37 -0.32 -24.89 -0.27
C LEU A 37 0.02 -26.35 -0.64
N THR A 38 1.25 -26.76 -0.35
CA THR A 38 1.68 -28.16 -0.41
C THR A 38 2.15 -28.59 0.98
N GLY A 39 1.54 -29.64 1.53
CA GLY A 39 1.79 -30.08 2.90
C GLY A 39 0.84 -29.43 3.91
N ALA A 40 1.31 -29.24 5.13
CA ALA A 40 0.54 -28.66 6.23
C ALA A 40 1.28 -27.47 6.85
N VAL A 41 0.52 -26.54 7.41
CA VAL A 41 1.02 -25.38 8.16
C VAL A 41 0.37 -25.39 9.54
N THR A 42 1.17 -25.13 10.57
CA THR A 42 0.68 -24.95 11.93
C THR A 42 0.42 -23.46 12.16
N LEU A 43 -0.73 -23.11 12.70
CA LEU A 43 -1.07 -21.72 12.99
C LEU A 43 -0.58 -21.30 14.38
N ASP A 44 0.75 -21.27 14.55
CA ASP A 44 1.42 -20.84 15.78
C ASP A 44 2.01 -19.41 15.70
N GLY A 45 1.92 -18.79 14.52
CA GLY A 45 2.45 -17.45 14.24
C GLY A 45 3.88 -17.42 13.71
N ILE A 46 4.52 -18.58 13.51
CA ILE A 46 5.90 -18.69 13.02
C ILE A 46 5.90 -19.38 11.64
N PRO A 47 6.12 -18.64 10.53
CA PRO A 47 6.07 -19.21 9.18
C PRO A 47 7.39 -19.90 8.80
N ASN A 48 7.73 -20.99 9.50
CA ASN A 48 8.99 -21.72 9.32
C ASN A 48 8.82 -23.06 8.57
N GLU A 49 7.59 -23.49 8.30
CA GLU A 49 7.33 -24.71 7.56
C GLU A 49 7.76 -24.58 6.09
N GLU A 50 8.17 -25.71 5.51
CA GLU A 50 8.64 -25.77 4.13
C GLU A 50 7.61 -25.22 3.12
N ALA A 51 6.32 -25.39 3.42
CA ALA A 51 5.22 -24.87 2.61
C ALA A 51 5.31 -23.35 2.38
N TRP A 52 5.82 -22.58 3.34
CA TRP A 52 6.01 -21.14 3.20
C TRP A 52 7.12 -20.78 2.21
N ASN A 53 8.05 -21.68 1.91
CA ASN A 53 9.12 -21.44 0.93
C ASN A 53 8.64 -21.50 -0.52
N ALA A 54 7.39 -21.89 -0.76
CA ALA A 54 6.80 -21.87 -2.10
C ALA A 54 6.70 -20.46 -2.70
N VAL A 55 6.67 -19.44 -1.84
CA VAL A 55 6.56 -18.02 -2.19
C VAL A 55 7.66 -17.20 -1.50
N GLU A 56 8.15 -16.20 -2.23
CA GLU A 56 9.06 -15.20 -1.67
C GLU A 56 8.32 -14.28 -0.69
N TRP A 57 9.08 -13.65 0.21
CA TRP A 57 8.52 -12.59 1.05
C TRP A 57 8.11 -11.39 0.18
N GLY A 58 6.83 -11.04 0.25
CA GLY A 58 6.32 -9.75 -0.21
C GLY A 58 6.70 -8.65 0.79
N GLY A 59 6.56 -7.41 0.37
CA GLY A 59 6.94 -6.25 1.17
C GLY A 59 6.85 -4.96 0.38
N ASP A 60 7.83 -4.08 0.56
CA ASP A 60 7.92 -2.74 -0.03
C ASP A 60 6.63 -1.94 0.18
N PHE A 61 6.17 -1.91 1.43
CA PHE A 61 5.16 -0.97 1.84
C PHE A 61 5.74 0.44 1.76
N ILE A 62 4.86 1.38 1.43
CA ILE A 62 5.17 2.81 1.47
C ILE A 62 4.43 3.42 2.64
N GLN A 63 5.04 4.44 3.22
CA GLN A 63 4.42 5.23 4.25
C GLN A 63 3.23 6.00 3.65
N TRP A 64 2.08 5.91 4.30
CA TRP A 64 0.92 6.73 3.96
C TRP A 64 0.98 8.09 4.69
N SER A 65 1.29 8.08 5.98
CA SER A 65 1.34 9.29 6.83
C SER A 65 2.49 9.18 7.84
N PRO A 66 3.09 10.29 8.32
CA PRO A 66 2.93 11.68 7.84
C PRO A 66 3.62 12.00 6.52
N ASN A 67 4.59 11.21 6.07
CA ASN A 67 5.33 11.46 4.83
C ASN A 67 4.94 10.44 3.75
N GLU A 68 3.94 10.77 2.95
CA GLU A 68 3.42 9.88 1.92
C GLU A 68 4.51 9.45 0.89
N GLY A 69 4.50 8.18 0.51
CA GLY A 69 5.35 7.62 -0.53
C GLY A 69 6.80 7.34 -0.12
N LYS A 70 7.21 7.73 1.10
CA LYS A 70 8.55 7.40 1.62
C LYS A 70 8.62 5.96 2.12
N PRO A 71 9.82 5.37 2.26
CA PRO A 71 9.98 4.11 2.97
C PRO A 71 9.49 4.24 4.43
N PRO A 72 8.75 3.25 4.97
CA PRO A 72 8.32 3.28 6.36
C PRO A 72 9.50 3.10 7.32
N SER A 73 9.37 3.69 8.51
CA SER A 73 10.38 3.59 9.58
C SER A 73 10.52 2.17 10.12
N GLN A 74 9.43 1.40 10.10
CA GLN A 74 9.37 -0.01 10.46
C GLN A 74 8.88 -0.78 9.23
N GLN A 75 9.66 -1.75 8.77
CA GLN A 75 9.31 -2.54 7.59
C GLN A 75 8.37 -3.68 7.98
N THR A 76 7.48 -4.04 7.06
CA THR A 76 6.62 -5.22 7.20
C THR A 76 6.78 -6.09 5.98
N ASN A 77 6.96 -7.38 6.18
CA ASN A 77 6.92 -8.37 5.11
C ASN A 77 5.71 -9.27 5.27
N PHE A 78 5.30 -9.88 4.17
CA PHE A 78 4.19 -10.83 4.21
C PHE A 78 4.40 -12.01 3.26
N LYS A 79 3.77 -13.14 3.57
CA LYS A 79 3.61 -14.29 2.66
C LYS A 79 2.14 -14.63 2.56
N ILE A 80 1.73 -15.04 1.36
CA ILE A 80 0.38 -15.51 1.08
C ILE A 80 0.50 -16.85 0.40
N ILE A 81 -0.21 -17.86 0.90
CA ILE A 81 -0.46 -19.16 0.26
C ILE A 81 -1.92 -19.54 0.51
N TYR A 82 -2.45 -20.50 -0.24
CA TYR A 82 -3.88 -20.85 -0.14
C TYR A 82 -4.12 -22.33 -0.38
N ASP A 83 -5.21 -22.88 0.14
CA ASP A 83 -5.73 -24.18 -0.28
C ASP A 83 -7.17 -24.04 -0.81
N ASP A 84 -7.88 -25.16 -0.96
CA ASP A 84 -9.25 -25.15 -1.50
C ASP A 84 -10.29 -24.56 -0.53
N LYS A 85 -9.91 -24.28 0.73
CA LYS A 85 -10.80 -23.82 1.81
C LYS A 85 -10.34 -22.51 2.45
N PHE A 86 -9.04 -22.26 2.56
CA PHE A 86 -8.47 -21.19 3.35
C PHE A 86 -7.39 -20.39 2.61
N LEU A 87 -7.31 -19.10 2.95
CA LEU A 87 -6.20 -18.21 2.60
C LEU A 87 -5.31 -18.07 3.83
N TYR A 88 -4.04 -18.41 3.69
CA TYR A 88 -3.05 -18.34 4.76
C TYR A 88 -2.16 -17.13 4.52
N ILE A 89 -2.09 -16.25 5.53
CA ILE A 89 -1.32 -15.01 5.45
C ILE A 89 -0.42 -14.95 6.66
N ALA A 90 0.88 -14.85 6.42
CA ALA A 90 1.88 -14.61 7.45
C ALA A 90 2.40 -13.19 7.31
N TYR A 91 2.49 -12.48 8.43
CA TYR A 91 3.11 -11.16 8.50
C TYR A 91 4.37 -11.23 9.37
N ARG A 92 5.38 -10.49 8.96
CA ARG A 92 6.58 -10.23 9.75
C ARG A 92 6.74 -8.73 9.89
N CYS A 93 6.36 -8.21 11.05
CA CYS A 93 6.53 -6.81 11.42
C CYS A 93 7.90 -6.64 12.06
N HIS A 94 8.78 -5.89 11.42
CA HIS A 94 10.08 -5.55 12.00
C HIS A 94 9.89 -4.35 12.91
N ASP A 95 10.24 -4.49 14.18
CA ASP A 95 10.19 -3.41 15.15
C ASP A 95 11.57 -3.25 15.81
N LEU A 96 12.15 -2.05 15.71
CA LEU A 96 13.41 -1.70 16.35
C LEU A 96 13.29 -1.60 17.88
N ALA A 97 12.09 -1.44 18.43
CA ALA A 97 11.80 -1.30 19.86
C ALA A 97 11.05 -2.53 20.41
N ALA A 98 11.54 -3.74 20.09
CA ALA A 98 10.91 -5.00 20.49
C ALA A 98 10.77 -5.21 22.01
N ASP A 99 11.59 -4.52 22.82
CA ASP A 99 11.52 -4.50 24.27
C ASP A 99 10.30 -3.75 24.82
N SER A 100 9.71 -2.87 23.98
CA SER A 100 8.63 -1.97 24.33
C SER A 100 7.26 -2.43 23.83
N ILE A 101 7.16 -3.65 23.29
CA ILE A 101 5.90 -4.20 22.77
C ILE A 101 4.89 -4.35 23.90
N VAL A 102 3.76 -3.66 23.74
CA VAL A 102 2.66 -3.68 24.71
C VAL A 102 1.95 -5.03 24.67
N LYS A 103 1.90 -5.72 25.82
CA LYS A 103 1.23 -7.03 25.97
C LYS A 103 -0.17 -6.97 26.58
N ARG A 104 -0.66 -5.76 26.90
CA ARG A 104 -1.97 -5.58 27.51
C ARG A 104 -3.06 -5.84 26.48
N MET A 105 -4.13 -6.53 26.86
CA MET A 105 -5.31 -6.61 26.00
C MET A 105 -6.11 -5.31 26.08
N GLY A 106 -6.59 -4.85 24.91
CA GLY A 106 -7.55 -3.75 24.81
C GLY A 106 -8.95 -4.17 25.25
N ARG A 107 -9.83 -3.19 25.48
CA ARG A 107 -11.25 -3.47 25.58
C ARG A 107 -11.80 -3.85 24.20
N ARG A 108 -12.92 -4.56 24.19
CA ARG A 108 -13.69 -4.77 22.95
C ARG A 108 -13.98 -3.41 22.31
N ASP A 109 -13.77 -3.31 21.01
CA ASP A 109 -13.95 -2.10 20.18
C ASP A 109 -12.89 -0.98 20.42
N GLU A 110 -11.89 -1.23 21.27
CA GLU A 110 -10.68 -0.42 21.37
C GLU A 110 -9.56 -1.12 20.59
N PHE A 111 -8.82 -0.39 19.76
CA PHE A 111 -7.64 -0.90 19.05
C PHE A 111 -6.35 -0.31 19.64
N PRO A 112 -5.99 -0.65 20.90
CA PRO A 112 -4.74 -0.19 21.45
C PRO A 112 -3.58 -1.01 20.86
N GLY A 113 -2.68 -0.33 20.16
CA GLY A 113 -1.47 -0.91 19.59
C GLY A 113 -1.46 -0.86 18.07
N ASP A 114 -0.48 -1.55 17.49
CA ASP A 114 -0.30 -1.62 16.05
C ASP A 114 -1.18 -2.73 15.47
N TRP A 115 -1.72 -2.51 14.28
CA TRP A 115 -2.56 -3.48 13.59
C TRP A 115 -2.14 -3.68 12.13
N ILE A 116 -2.60 -4.80 11.57
CA ILE A 116 -2.51 -5.09 10.15
C ILE A 116 -3.93 -5.36 9.65
N GLU A 117 -4.22 -4.88 8.45
CA GLU A 117 -5.50 -5.06 7.76
C GLU A 117 -5.27 -5.71 6.40
N ILE A 118 -6.24 -6.51 5.95
CA ILE A 118 -6.27 -7.22 4.66
C ILE A 118 -7.50 -6.78 3.89
#